data_AF-A0A1D6HIZ5-F1
#
_entry.id   AF-A0A1D6HIZ5-F1
#
_cell.length_a   1.000
_cell.length_b   1.000
_cell.length_c   1.000
_cell.angle_alpha   90.00
_cell.angle_beta   90.00
_cell.angle_gamma   90.00
#
_symmetry.space_group_name_H-M   'P 1'
#
loop_
_entity.id
_entity.type
_entity.pdbx_description
1 polymer ?
#
loop_
_entity_poly.entity_id
_entity_poly.type
_entity_poly.pdbx_seq_one_letter_code
_entity_poly.pdbx_strand_id
1 'polypeptide(L)'
;MASPTAGDAPLASPSPSPAADATDAALAAAAAVPDPDISFGFLRPELGKEKLVGTVGFHERHVFLCYKGPEVWPSHVEAAHSDRLPRLLAAAIKARKPNLKKTIKFTICEGEDGTESSNGDVLIFPDMIRYKGLTHFDVDNFVEEVFVKDIDWLPGSPEPISGSYVFVCSHQRRDIRCGICGPALIKRFKEEINGLGLDGQVAVSACSHVGGHKYAGNVIIFSSDAKGEVVGHWYGYVVPDDVPVLLHKHIGQGEVVDRLWRFMHPGAQVGYSTAGAQTT
;
A
#
# COMPACT_ATOMS: atom_id res chain seq x y z
N MET A 1 -63.85 58.13 18.81
CA MET A 1 -63.31 58.70 20.05
C MET A 1 -61.86 58.23 20.15
N ALA A 2 -60.78 59.01 20.12
CA ALA A 2 -60.57 60.45 20.11
C ALA A 2 -59.26 60.76 19.32
N SER A 3 -59.18 61.93 18.69
CA SER A 3 -57.94 62.62 18.23
C SER A 3 -57.49 63.62 19.33
N PRO A 4 -56.58 64.60 19.14
CA PRO A 4 -55.40 64.82 18.25
C PRO A 4 -54.13 65.24 19.06
N THR A 5 -52.92 65.54 18.53
CA THR A 5 -52.47 66.89 18.09
C THR A 5 -50.94 66.96 17.81
N ALA A 6 -50.57 67.78 16.81
CA ALA A 6 -49.41 68.72 16.60
C ALA A 6 -47.97 68.36 17.10
N GLY A 7 -46.84 68.80 16.51
CA GLY A 7 -46.48 69.75 15.45
C GLY A 7 -45.05 70.32 15.70
N ASP A 8 -44.29 70.58 14.62
CA ASP A 8 -43.08 71.46 14.42
C ASP A 8 -41.80 71.30 15.27
N ALA A 9 -40.54 71.58 14.85
CA ALA A 9 -39.75 71.72 13.61
C ALA A 9 -38.25 71.95 14.06
N PRO A 10 -37.29 72.41 13.22
CA PRO A 10 -36.10 71.68 12.71
C PRO A 10 -34.75 72.06 13.38
N LEU A 11 -33.62 71.45 12.95
CA LEU A 11 -32.37 72.17 12.59
C LEU A 11 -31.18 71.25 12.21
N ALA A 12 -30.52 71.65 11.12
CA ALA A 12 -29.10 71.53 10.78
C ALA A 12 -28.51 70.19 10.29
N SER A 13 -28.20 70.17 8.98
CA SER A 13 -27.10 69.40 8.39
C SER A 13 -25.74 70.02 8.79
N PRO A 14 -24.66 69.22 8.79
CA PRO A 14 -23.63 69.51 7.80
C PRO A 14 -23.12 68.26 7.04
N SER A 15 -22.52 68.59 5.91
CA SER A 15 -21.94 67.82 4.80
C SER A 15 -21.07 66.60 5.15
N PRO A 16 -20.86 65.70 4.16
CA PRO A 16 -20.01 64.51 4.30
C PRO A 16 -18.53 64.89 4.15
N SER A 17 -17.65 64.22 4.90
CA SER A 17 -16.24 64.08 4.55
C SER A 17 -15.92 62.59 4.42
N PRO A 18 -15.17 62.19 3.38
CA PRO A 18 -14.94 60.78 3.09
C PRO A 18 -13.80 60.27 3.98
N ALA A 19 -14.12 59.40 4.94
CA ALA A 19 -13.11 58.51 5.50
C ALA A 19 -12.94 57.35 4.53
N ALA A 20 -11.96 57.51 3.64
CA ALA A 20 -11.46 56.47 2.78
C ALA A 20 -10.97 55.26 3.60
N ASP A 21 -11.33 54.08 3.12
CA ASP A 21 -10.65 52.80 3.24
C ASP A 21 -9.78 52.57 4.48
N ALA A 22 -10.38 51.94 5.47
CA ALA A 22 -9.67 51.10 6.43
C ALA A 22 -10.32 49.71 6.47
N THR A 23 -10.49 49.10 5.30
CA THR A 23 -10.86 47.68 5.17
C THR A 23 -9.99 47.02 4.12
N ASP A 24 -8.68 46.93 4.36
CA ASP A 24 -7.83 46.02 3.56
C ASP A 24 -6.53 45.59 4.28
N ALA A 25 -6.61 45.36 5.59
CA ALA A 25 -5.49 44.80 6.35
C ALA A 25 -5.91 43.67 7.30
N ALA A 26 -6.97 42.92 6.96
CA ALA A 26 -7.45 41.80 7.78
C ALA A 26 -7.70 40.50 7.01
N LEU A 27 -7.41 40.43 5.71
CA LEU A 27 -7.63 39.23 4.90
C LEU A 27 -6.47 38.99 3.95
N ALA A 28 -5.48 38.18 4.39
CA ALA A 28 -4.78 37.18 3.57
C ALA A 28 -3.47 36.74 4.25
N ALA A 29 -3.59 35.96 5.31
CA ALA A 29 -2.57 34.99 5.66
C ALA A 29 -3.27 33.67 5.99
N ALA A 30 -4.06 33.17 5.02
CA ALA A 30 -4.29 31.73 4.96
C ALA A 30 -2.93 31.12 4.65
N ALA A 31 -2.24 30.62 5.67
CA ALA A 31 -1.06 29.79 5.46
C ALA A 31 -1.48 28.69 4.48
N ALA A 32 -0.96 28.74 3.25
CA ALA A 32 -1.21 27.71 2.27
C ALA A 32 -0.87 26.37 2.93
N VAL A 33 -1.84 25.46 3.02
CA VAL A 33 -1.57 24.10 3.48
C VAL A 33 -0.50 23.56 2.55
N PRO A 34 0.70 23.21 3.06
CA PRO A 34 1.77 22.75 2.19
C PRO A 34 1.27 21.55 1.40
N ASP A 35 1.61 21.51 0.11
CA ASP A 35 1.22 20.42 -0.78
C ASP A 35 1.52 19.07 -0.08
N PRO A 36 0.50 18.22 0.15
CA PRO A 36 0.70 16.95 0.83
C PRO A 36 1.72 16.06 0.12
N ASP A 37 1.97 16.27 -1.19
CA ASP A 37 2.98 15.55 -1.94
C ASP A 37 4.42 15.89 -1.50
N ILE A 38 4.67 17.14 -1.10
CA ILE A 38 5.97 17.59 -0.55
C ILE A 38 6.20 16.99 0.83
N SER A 39 5.15 16.89 1.65
CA SER A 39 5.27 16.42 3.03
C SER A 39 5.25 14.90 3.14
N PHE A 40 4.46 14.25 2.28
CA PHE A 40 4.10 12.85 2.46
C PHE A 40 4.09 12.04 1.16
N GLY A 41 4.18 12.65 -0.02
CA GLY A 41 4.11 11.94 -1.30
C GLY A 41 5.46 11.76 -1.97
N PHE A 42 5.54 11.99 -3.28
CA PHE A 42 6.72 11.69 -4.08
C PHE A 42 7.74 12.84 -4.11
N LEU A 43 7.38 14.04 -3.67
CA LEU A 43 8.26 15.21 -3.60
C LEU A 43 8.97 15.36 -2.24
N ARG A 44 8.87 14.35 -1.37
CA ARG A 44 9.55 14.34 -0.07
C ARG A 44 11.07 14.50 -0.23
N PRO A 45 11.72 15.41 0.50
CA PRO A 45 13.16 15.65 0.37
C PRO A 45 14.04 14.42 0.62
N GLU A 46 13.58 13.45 1.41
CA GLU A 46 14.32 12.22 1.72
C GLU A 46 14.13 11.08 0.69
N LEU A 47 13.27 11.25 -0.31
CA LEU A 47 13.00 10.23 -1.33
C LEU A 47 14.30 9.83 -2.04
N GLY A 48 14.59 8.53 -2.08
CA GLY A 48 15.77 7.98 -2.77
C GLY A 48 17.12 8.22 -2.07
N LYS A 49 17.15 8.80 -0.86
CA LYS A 49 18.42 9.11 -0.16
C LYS A 49 18.94 8.00 0.74
N GLU A 50 18.06 7.12 1.22
CA GLU A 50 18.45 6.04 2.14
C GLU A 50 18.81 4.74 1.42
N LYS A 51 19.68 3.93 2.04
CA LYS A 51 20.02 2.59 1.55
C LYS A 51 18.81 1.65 1.68
N LEU A 52 18.36 1.11 0.56
CA LEU A 52 17.20 0.21 0.50
C LEU A 52 17.56 -1.26 0.73
N VAL A 53 18.64 -1.76 0.12
CA VAL A 53 19.02 -3.18 0.16
C VAL A 53 19.28 -3.63 1.59
N GLY A 54 18.62 -4.73 1.99
CA GLY A 54 18.72 -5.32 3.32
C GLY A 54 17.72 -4.75 4.33
N THR A 55 16.78 -3.91 3.90
CA THR A 55 15.76 -3.32 4.79
C THR A 55 14.51 -4.18 4.97
N VAL A 56 14.49 -5.36 4.36
CA VAL A 56 13.43 -6.36 4.49
C VAL A 56 14.05 -7.67 4.97
N GLY A 57 13.52 -8.22 6.05
CA GLY A 57 13.94 -9.51 6.58
C GLY A 57 13.47 -10.68 5.72
N PHE A 58 14.30 -11.71 5.64
CA PHE A 58 13.97 -12.96 4.95
C PHE A 58 12.77 -13.67 5.59
N HIS A 59 11.93 -14.24 4.73
CA HIS A 59 10.82 -15.12 5.08
C HIS A 59 10.59 -16.08 3.92
N GLU A 60 10.18 -17.31 4.22
CA GLU A 60 9.99 -18.36 3.21
C GLU A 60 8.61 -18.32 2.58
N ARG A 61 7.58 -17.88 3.32
CA ARG A 61 6.23 -17.67 2.80
C ARG A 61 5.74 -16.26 3.09
N HIS A 62 5.21 -15.59 2.08
CA HIS A 62 4.42 -14.37 2.25
C HIS A 62 2.96 -14.73 2.07
N VAL A 63 2.20 -14.64 3.17
CA VAL A 63 0.78 -14.96 3.22
C VAL A 63 -0.02 -13.67 3.19
N PHE A 64 -0.92 -13.54 2.21
CA PHE A 64 -1.85 -12.44 2.09
C PHE A 64 -3.27 -12.92 2.40
N LEU A 65 -3.97 -12.21 3.27
CA LEU A 65 -5.41 -12.35 3.45
C LEU A 65 -6.12 -11.25 2.65
N CYS A 66 -6.95 -11.64 1.69
CA CYS A 66 -7.88 -10.73 1.01
C CYS A 66 -8.97 -10.31 1.98
N TYR A 67 -9.05 -9.02 2.32
CA TYR A 67 -10.01 -8.55 3.32
C TYR A 67 -10.35 -7.06 3.18
N LYS A 68 -11.54 -6.75 2.65
CA LYS A 68 -12.10 -5.39 2.48
C LYS A 68 -11.14 -4.44 1.73
N GLY A 69 -11.55 -3.19 1.53
CA GLY A 69 -10.68 -2.17 0.93
C GLY A 69 -9.87 -1.38 1.98
N PRO A 70 -8.76 -0.75 1.56
CA PRO A 70 -7.88 0.04 2.42
C PRO A 70 -8.56 1.22 3.12
N GLU A 71 -9.66 1.73 2.57
CA GLU A 71 -10.46 2.83 3.11
C GLU A 71 -11.14 2.50 4.45
N VAL A 72 -11.46 1.22 4.70
CA VAL A 72 -12.10 0.78 5.95
C VAL A 72 -11.14 0.19 6.96
N TRP A 73 -9.90 -0.15 6.57
CA TRP A 73 -8.93 -0.76 7.48
C TRP A 73 -8.59 0.17 8.66
N PRO A 74 -8.64 -0.32 9.91
CA PRO A 74 -8.08 0.40 11.05
C PRO A 74 -6.55 0.37 11.00
N SER A 75 -5.89 1.27 11.74
CA SER A 75 -4.41 1.41 11.73
C SER A 75 -3.65 0.10 11.97
N HIS A 76 -4.27 -0.82 12.71
CA HIS A 76 -3.79 -2.17 12.99
C HIS A 76 -4.88 -3.21 12.67
N VAL A 77 -5.19 -3.38 11.39
CA VAL A 77 -6.19 -4.33 10.91
C VAL A 77 -5.94 -5.77 11.42
N GLU A 78 -4.68 -6.17 11.59
CA GLU A 78 -4.27 -7.45 12.16
C GLU A 78 -4.50 -7.61 13.67
N ALA A 79 -4.86 -6.53 14.36
CA ALA A 79 -5.11 -6.52 15.81
C ALA A 79 -6.49 -5.95 16.17
N ALA A 80 -7.28 -5.55 15.18
CA ALA A 80 -8.55 -4.87 15.39
C ALA A 80 -9.60 -5.80 16.01
N HIS A 81 -10.22 -5.36 17.12
CA HIS A 81 -11.26 -6.13 17.79
C HIS A 81 -12.52 -6.30 16.92
N SER A 82 -12.84 -5.29 16.09
CA SER A 82 -13.96 -5.28 15.14
C SER A 82 -13.83 -6.33 14.05
N ASP A 83 -12.61 -6.66 13.64
CA ASP A 83 -12.33 -7.47 12.46
C ASP A 83 -11.78 -8.84 12.89
N ARG A 84 -12.71 -9.77 13.14
CA ARG A 84 -12.40 -11.09 13.71
C ARG A 84 -11.41 -11.88 12.87
N LEU A 85 -11.64 -12.00 11.56
CA LEU A 85 -10.85 -12.88 10.69
C LEU A 85 -9.38 -12.43 10.60
N PRO A 86 -9.03 -11.19 10.21
CA PRO A 86 -7.64 -10.72 10.20
C PRO A 86 -6.95 -10.88 11.55
N ARG A 87 -7.63 -10.52 12.64
CA ARG A 87 -7.09 -10.60 13.99
C ARG A 87 -6.83 -12.03 14.43
N LEU A 88 -7.77 -12.93 14.20
CA LEU A 88 -7.64 -14.33 14.60
C LEU A 88 -6.55 -15.03 13.78
N LEU A 89 -6.49 -14.79 12.46
CA LEU A 89 -5.46 -15.38 11.61
C LEU A 89 -4.06 -14.91 12.01
N ALA A 90 -3.88 -13.60 12.23
CA ALA A 90 -2.61 -13.05 12.72
C ALA A 90 -2.21 -13.64 14.08
N ALA A 91 -3.17 -13.75 15.01
CA ALA A 91 -2.93 -14.33 16.34
C ALA A 91 -2.57 -15.81 16.26
N ALA A 92 -3.27 -16.59 15.43
CA ALA A 92 -3.04 -18.02 15.25
C ALA A 92 -1.65 -18.32 14.65
N ILE A 93 -1.24 -17.58 13.61
CA ILE A 93 0.10 -17.67 13.02
C ILE A 93 1.17 -17.33 14.08
N LYS A 94 0.96 -16.24 14.84
CA LYS A 94 1.89 -15.81 15.88
C LYS A 94 2.02 -16.84 17.01
N ALA A 95 0.91 -17.42 17.47
CA ALA A 95 0.89 -18.40 18.54
C ALA A 95 1.61 -19.71 18.16
N ARG A 96 1.54 -20.11 16.90
CA ARG A 96 2.16 -21.33 16.38
C ARG A 96 3.55 -21.11 15.78
N LYS A 97 4.12 -19.91 15.89
CA LYS A 97 5.43 -19.53 15.32
C LYS A 97 6.56 -20.56 15.54
N PRO A 98 6.72 -21.19 16.73
CA PRO A 98 7.77 -22.19 16.95
C PRO A 98 7.59 -23.49 16.16
N ASN A 99 6.37 -23.77 15.69
CA ASN A 99 5.98 -25.02 15.03
C ASN A 99 5.75 -24.85 13.52
N LEU A 100 5.90 -23.63 12.98
CA LEU A 100 5.72 -23.40 11.54
C LEU A 100 6.86 -24.09 10.78
N LYS A 101 6.54 -24.84 9.72
CA LYS A 101 7.58 -25.46 8.88
C LYS A 101 8.39 -24.45 8.09
N LYS A 102 7.75 -23.33 7.73
CA LYS A 102 8.33 -22.22 6.97
C LYS A 102 8.05 -20.91 7.69
N THR A 103 9.01 -20.01 7.70
CA THR A 103 8.84 -18.65 8.25
C THR A 103 7.81 -17.85 7.44
N ILE A 104 6.82 -17.27 8.12
CA ILE A 104 5.71 -16.56 7.47
C ILE A 104 5.78 -15.05 7.71
N LYS A 105 5.67 -14.28 6.63
CA LYS A 105 5.28 -12.87 6.65
C LYS A 105 3.79 -12.76 6.34
N PHE A 106 3.00 -12.31 7.32
CA PHE A 106 1.56 -12.10 7.13
C PHE A 106 1.27 -10.66 6.69
N THR A 107 0.36 -10.48 5.75
CA THR A 107 -0.11 -9.19 5.22
C THR A 107 -1.58 -9.30 4.82
N ILE A 108 -2.27 -8.17 4.74
CA ILE A 108 -3.66 -8.11 4.24
C ILE A 108 -3.63 -7.40 2.90
N CYS A 109 -4.39 -7.86 1.93
CA CYS A 109 -4.59 -7.17 0.66
C CYS A 109 -6.07 -6.87 0.43
N GLU A 110 -6.35 -5.93 -0.48
CA GLU A 110 -7.72 -5.67 -0.88
C GLU A 110 -8.35 -6.92 -1.50
N GLY A 111 -9.65 -7.09 -1.28
CA GLY A 111 -10.43 -8.10 -2.00
C GLY A 111 -10.41 -7.81 -3.51
N GLU A 112 -10.26 -8.85 -4.32
CA GLU A 112 -9.97 -8.85 -5.77
C GLU A 112 -10.97 -8.01 -6.61
N ASP A 113 -12.17 -7.75 -6.09
CA ASP A 113 -13.25 -7.01 -6.75
C ASP A 113 -13.78 -5.81 -5.93
N GLY A 114 -13.18 -5.51 -4.77
CA GLY A 114 -13.75 -4.57 -3.81
C GLY A 114 -15.14 -4.97 -3.31
N THR A 115 -15.59 -6.21 -3.58
CA THR A 115 -16.84 -6.76 -3.07
C THR A 115 -16.57 -7.75 -1.95
N GLU A 116 -17.62 -8.14 -1.22
CA GLU A 116 -17.46 -9.10 -0.11
C GLU A 116 -17.13 -10.53 -0.58
N SER A 117 -17.11 -10.80 -1.89
CA SER A 117 -17.01 -12.15 -2.46
C SER A 117 -15.62 -12.79 -2.32
N SER A 118 -14.56 -11.97 -2.40
CA SER A 118 -13.15 -12.38 -2.26
C SER A 118 -12.63 -12.25 -0.82
N ASN A 119 -13.48 -11.77 0.11
CA ASN A 119 -13.10 -11.65 1.50
C ASN A 119 -12.89 -13.03 2.12
N GLY A 120 -11.71 -13.20 2.73
CA GLY A 120 -11.30 -14.48 3.32
C GLY A 120 -10.46 -15.34 2.40
N ASP A 121 -10.22 -14.94 1.16
CA ASP A 121 -9.23 -15.62 0.34
C ASP A 121 -7.83 -15.45 0.94
N VAL A 122 -7.04 -16.52 0.94
CA VAL A 122 -5.66 -16.54 1.43
C VAL A 122 -4.74 -16.91 0.28
N LEU A 123 -3.88 -15.97 -0.11
CA LEU A 123 -2.85 -16.16 -1.13
C LEU A 123 -1.52 -16.51 -0.43
N ILE A 124 -0.83 -17.53 -0.93
CA ILE A 124 0.44 -18.00 -0.38
C ILE A 124 1.50 -17.97 -1.47
N PHE A 125 2.49 -17.10 -1.29
CA PHE A 125 3.68 -17.00 -2.14
C PHE A 125 4.90 -17.51 -1.37
N PRO A 126 5.92 -18.09 -2.04
CA PRO A 126 6.04 -18.32 -3.49
C PRO A 126 5.28 -19.55 -3.99
N ASP A 127 4.54 -20.24 -3.13
CA ASP A 127 3.83 -21.48 -3.47
C ASP A 127 2.76 -21.33 -4.59
N MET A 128 2.37 -20.10 -4.94
CA MET A 128 1.39 -19.78 -5.98
C MET A 128 0.07 -20.53 -5.81
N ILE A 129 -0.46 -20.51 -4.57
CA ILE A 129 -1.75 -21.10 -4.23
C ILE A 129 -2.68 -20.09 -3.57
N ARG A 130 -3.99 -20.26 -3.83
CA ARG A 130 -5.09 -19.56 -3.19
C ARG A 130 -5.99 -20.55 -2.46
N TYR A 131 -6.30 -20.26 -1.20
CA TYR A 131 -7.43 -20.88 -0.49
C TYR A 131 -8.58 -19.89 -0.46
N LYS A 132 -9.80 -20.34 -0.80
CA LYS A 132 -10.96 -19.45 -0.85
C LYS A 132 -11.76 -19.41 0.44
N GLY A 133 -12.31 -18.24 0.74
CA GLY A 133 -13.40 -18.08 1.70
C GLY A 133 -13.09 -18.56 3.13
N LEU A 134 -11.85 -18.39 3.60
CA LEU A 134 -11.49 -18.70 4.98
C LEU A 134 -12.35 -17.86 5.93
N THR A 135 -13.07 -18.50 6.85
CA THR A 135 -13.84 -17.79 7.86
C THR A 135 -13.12 -17.78 9.21
N HIS A 136 -13.59 -16.93 10.12
CA HIS A 136 -13.04 -16.86 11.47
C HIS A 136 -13.23 -18.14 12.30
N PHE A 137 -14.13 -19.05 11.90
CA PHE A 137 -14.33 -20.35 12.55
C PHE A 137 -13.24 -21.34 12.16
N ASP A 138 -12.63 -21.16 10.99
CA ASP A 138 -11.72 -22.15 10.38
C ASP A 138 -10.24 -21.88 10.68
N VAL A 139 -9.92 -20.66 11.15
CA VAL A 139 -8.56 -20.14 11.30
C VAL A 139 -7.61 -21.11 12.02
N ASP A 140 -8.04 -21.67 13.15
CA ASP A 140 -7.16 -22.54 13.93
C ASP A 140 -6.83 -23.85 13.20
N ASN A 141 -7.82 -24.43 12.51
CA ASN A 141 -7.60 -25.64 11.70
C ASN A 141 -6.75 -25.32 10.47
N PHE A 142 -7.06 -24.22 9.78
CA PHE A 142 -6.30 -23.76 8.61
C PHE A 142 -4.81 -23.55 8.93
N VAL A 143 -4.49 -22.83 10.01
CA VAL A 143 -3.08 -22.60 10.38
C VAL A 143 -2.40 -23.91 10.79
N GLU A 144 -3.10 -24.79 11.49
CA GLU A 144 -2.57 -26.09 11.89
C GLU A 144 -2.28 -26.99 10.67
N GLU A 145 -3.18 -27.07 9.70
CA GLU A 145 -3.02 -27.92 8.52
C GLU A 145 -2.00 -27.32 7.53
N VAL A 146 -2.20 -26.07 7.09
CA VAL A 146 -1.39 -25.47 6.02
C VAL A 146 -0.01 -25.04 6.49
N PHE A 147 0.13 -24.51 7.71
CA PHE A 147 1.39 -23.87 8.14
C PHE A 147 2.20 -24.69 9.15
N VAL A 148 1.55 -25.51 9.99
CA VAL A 148 2.24 -26.38 10.95
C VAL A 148 2.46 -27.78 10.35
N LYS A 149 1.43 -28.40 9.81
CA LYS A 149 1.50 -29.76 9.22
C LYS A 149 1.95 -29.74 7.76
N ASP A 150 1.84 -28.60 7.07
CA ASP A 150 2.16 -28.42 5.65
C ASP A 150 1.43 -29.46 4.78
N ILE A 151 0.12 -29.53 5.02
CA ILE A 151 -0.85 -30.32 4.26
C ILE A 151 -1.99 -29.42 3.82
N ASP A 152 -2.80 -29.89 2.87
CA ASP A 152 -3.95 -29.12 2.39
C ASP A 152 -5.01 -28.98 3.48
N TRP A 153 -5.57 -27.77 3.59
CA TRP A 153 -6.66 -27.52 4.54
C TRP A 153 -7.99 -28.00 4.01
N LEU A 154 -8.61 -28.97 4.69
CA LEU A 154 -9.99 -29.42 4.43
C LEU A 154 -10.92 -28.58 5.32
N PRO A 155 -11.98 -27.90 4.83
CA PRO A 155 -12.82 -28.14 3.65
C PRO A 155 -12.43 -27.45 2.33
N GLY A 156 -11.39 -26.60 2.33
CA GLY A 156 -10.92 -25.94 1.12
C GLY A 156 -10.12 -26.89 0.22
N SER A 157 -9.90 -26.49 -1.03
CA SER A 157 -8.86 -27.08 -1.88
C SER A 157 -7.95 -25.95 -2.35
N PRO A 158 -6.63 -26.10 -2.29
CA PRO A 158 -5.73 -25.09 -2.84
C PRO A 158 -5.96 -24.94 -4.34
N GLU A 159 -6.22 -23.72 -4.78
CA GLU A 159 -6.31 -23.38 -6.20
C GLU A 159 -4.95 -22.83 -6.67
N PRO A 160 -4.32 -23.42 -7.69
CA PRO A 160 -3.15 -22.82 -8.32
C PRO A 160 -3.50 -21.43 -8.88
N ILE A 161 -2.64 -20.45 -8.61
CA ILE A 161 -2.70 -19.13 -9.23
C ILE A 161 -1.56 -18.95 -10.22
N SER A 162 -1.75 -18.07 -11.20
CA SER A 162 -0.80 -17.88 -12.31
C SER A 162 -0.64 -16.40 -12.65
N GLY A 163 0.42 -16.07 -13.38
CA GLY A 163 0.77 -14.69 -13.69
C GLY A 163 1.61 -14.03 -12.58
N SER A 164 1.72 -12.72 -12.65
CA SER A 164 2.48 -11.90 -11.71
C SER A 164 1.55 -11.13 -10.78
N TYR A 165 1.94 -10.98 -9.53
CA TYR A 165 1.16 -10.29 -8.49
C TYR A 165 1.94 -9.11 -7.94
N VAL A 166 1.35 -7.93 -8.03
CA VAL A 166 1.90 -6.66 -7.56
C VAL A 166 1.09 -6.18 -6.35
N PHE A 167 1.72 -6.09 -5.19
CA PHE A 167 1.11 -5.55 -3.99
C PHE A 167 1.70 -4.19 -3.65
N VAL A 168 0.84 -3.17 -3.54
CA VAL A 168 1.24 -1.80 -3.23
C VAL A 168 0.71 -1.40 -1.86
N CYS A 169 1.59 -1.00 -0.95
CA CYS A 169 1.18 -0.59 0.39
C CYS A 169 0.40 0.74 0.35
N SER A 170 -0.90 0.69 0.65
CA SER A 170 -1.82 1.84 0.60
C SER A 170 -2.49 2.14 1.95
N HIS A 171 -1.88 1.69 3.05
CA HIS A 171 -2.49 1.72 4.38
C HIS A 171 -2.44 3.11 5.05
N GLN A 172 -3.32 4.02 4.62
CA GLN A 172 -3.39 5.42 5.09
C GLN A 172 -3.45 5.57 6.61
N ARG A 173 -4.33 4.80 7.28
CA ARG A 173 -4.52 4.91 8.74
C ARG A 173 -3.30 4.46 9.54
N ARG A 174 -2.39 3.69 8.93
CA ARG A 174 -1.16 3.23 9.55
C ARG A 174 -0.01 4.18 9.28
N ASP A 175 0.10 4.70 8.06
CA ASP A 175 1.05 5.75 7.71
C ASP A 175 0.53 6.56 6.52
N ILE A 176 0.46 7.88 6.68
CA ILE A 176 -0.05 8.82 5.69
C ILE A 176 0.73 8.79 4.37
N ARG A 177 2.05 8.49 4.41
CA ARG A 177 2.85 8.39 3.19
C ARG A 177 2.40 7.24 2.31
N CYS A 178 2.01 6.13 2.93
CA CYS A 178 1.52 4.97 2.19
C CYS A 178 0.16 5.25 1.55
N GLY A 179 -0.76 5.95 2.23
CA GLY A 179 -2.05 6.26 1.64
C GLY A 179 -2.05 7.44 0.66
N ILE A 180 -0.98 8.23 0.58
CA ILE A 180 -0.76 9.18 -0.52
C ILE A 180 -0.08 8.49 -1.71
N CYS A 181 1.07 7.83 -1.50
CA CYS A 181 1.81 7.21 -2.60
C CYS A 181 1.09 5.98 -3.20
N GLY A 182 0.47 5.15 -2.35
CA GLY A 182 -0.09 3.86 -2.75
C GLY A 182 -1.18 3.95 -3.82
N PRO A 183 -2.25 4.75 -3.61
CA PRO A 183 -3.32 4.89 -4.61
C PRO A 183 -2.83 5.41 -5.96
N ALA A 184 -1.87 6.36 -5.96
CA ALA A 184 -1.29 6.88 -7.19
C ALA A 184 -0.52 5.80 -7.98
N LEU A 185 0.25 4.96 -7.28
CA LEU A 185 0.95 3.83 -7.90
C LEU A 185 -0.01 2.76 -8.42
N ILE A 186 -1.03 2.38 -7.64
CA ILE A 186 -2.02 1.38 -8.08
C ILE A 186 -2.72 1.86 -9.35
N LYS A 187 -3.15 3.12 -9.39
CA LYS A 187 -3.75 3.73 -10.58
C LYS A 187 -2.79 3.62 -11.78
N ARG A 188 -1.53 4.02 -11.59
CA ARG A 188 -0.51 3.98 -12.65
C ARG A 188 -0.24 2.56 -13.15
N PHE A 189 -0.16 1.57 -12.25
CA PHE A 189 -0.02 0.16 -12.62
C PHE A 189 -1.22 -0.32 -13.44
N LYS A 190 -2.45 -0.03 -13.02
CA LYS A 190 -3.67 -0.42 -13.74
C LYS A 190 -3.70 0.17 -15.16
N GLU A 191 -3.36 1.45 -15.31
CA GLU A 191 -3.28 2.13 -16.61
C GLU A 191 -2.25 1.48 -17.55
N GLU A 192 -1.04 1.20 -17.06
CA GLU A 192 0.01 0.58 -17.87
C GLU A 192 -0.26 -0.89 -18.19
N ILE A 193 -0.77 -1.67 -17.24
CA ILE A 193 -1.17 -3.07 -17.44
C ILE A 193 -2.23 -3.14 -18.54
N ASN A 194 -3.25 -2.28 -18.48
CA ASN A 194 -4.29 -2.24 -19.48
C ASN A 194 -3.78 -1.77 -20.85
N GLY A 195 -2.95 -0.72 -20.88
CA GLY A 195 -2.33 -0.22 -22.11
C GLY A 195 -1.43 -1.26 -22.82
N LEU A 196 -0.84 -2.18 -22.06
CA LEU A 196 -0.02 -3.29 -22.57
C LEU A 196 -0.81 -4.58 -22.82
N GLY A 197 -2.12 -4.63 -22.51
CA GLY A 197 -2.95 -5.83 -22.65
C GLY A 197 -2.58 -6.96 -21.66
N LEU A 198 -2.09 -6.61 -20.47
CA LEU A 198 -1.61 -7.53 -19.44
C LEU A 198 -2.65 -7.85 -18.35
N ASP A 199 -3.91 -7.42 -18.50
CA ASP A 199 -4.96 -7.55 -17.46
C ASP A 199 -5.20 -8.99 -16.96
N GLY A 200 -4.94 -10.00 -17.79
CA GLY A 200 -5.04 -11.42 -17.40
C GLY A 200 -3.73 -12.07 -16.92
N GLN A 201 -2.63 -11.30 -16.92
CA GLN A 201 -1.28 -11.79 -16.63
C GLN A 201 -0.66 -11.11 -15.41
N VAL A 202 -1.06 -9.87 -15.11
CA VAL A 202 -0.53 -9.08 -14.00
C VAL A 202 -1.68 -8.55 -13.15
N ALA A 203 -1.78 -9.05 -11.91
CA ALA A 203 -2.70 -8.53 -10.92
C ALA A 203 -2.02 -7.44 -10.09
N VAL A 204 -2.73 -6.33 -9.81
CA VAL A 204 -2.25 -5.29 -8.90
C VAL A 204 -3.28 -4.99 -7.82
N SER A 205 -2.84 -5.04 -6.56
CA SER A 205 -3.71 -4.89 -5.40
C SER A 205 -3.09 -4.00 -4.31
N ALA A 206 -3.93 -3.22 -3.64
CA ALA A 206 -3.55 -2.58 -2.38
C ALA A 206 -3.22 -3.63 -1.31
N CYS A 207 -2.23 -3.33 -0.47
CA CYS A 207 -1.93 -4.11 0.71
C CYS A 207 -1.75 -3.25 1.97
N SER A 208 -1.89 -3.91 3.11
CA SER A 208 -1.70 -3.33 4.44
C SER A 208 -0.21 -3.03 4.67
N HIS A 209 0.11 -2.47 5.83
CA HIS A 209 1.44 -1.93 6.05
C HIS A 209 2.51 -3.03 6.11
N VAL A 210 3.38 -3.05 5.11
CA VAL A 210 4.41 -4.10 4.97
C VAL A 210 5.71 -3.80 5.72
N GLY A 211 5.85 -2.58 6.26
CA GLY A 211 7.04 -2.07 6.96
C GLY A 211 7.91 -1.18 6.06
N GLY A 212 8.59 -0.21 6.68
CA GLY A 212 9.43 0.75 5.95
C GLY A 212 8.63 1.87 5.29
N HIS A 213 7.70 2.50 6.01
CA HIS A 213 7.00 3.72 5.55
C HIS A 213 7.94 4.86 5.14
N LYS A 214 9.16 4.90 5.70
CA LYS A 214 10.18 5.87 5.30
C LYS A 214 10.62 5.69 3.85
N TYR A 215 10.38 4.51 3.28
CA TYR A 215 10.58 4.16 1.88
C TYR A 215 9.27 4.13 1.08
N ALA A 216 8.21 4.84 1.53
CA ALA A 216 6.90 4.82 0.89
C ALA A 216 6.97 5.09 -0.62
N GLY A 217 6.04 4.47 -1.34
CA GLY A 217 6.32 3.87 -2.65
C GLY A 217 6.73 2.40 -2.49
N ASN A 218 6.11 1.69 -1.53
CA ASN A 218 6.43 0.30 -1.24
C ASN A 218 5.63 -0.63 -2.15
N VAL A 219 6.34 -1.41 -2.97
CA VAL A 219 5.77 -2.35 -3.94
C VAL A 219 6.41 -3.71 -3.72
N ILE A 220 5.61 -4.77 -3.78
CA ILE A 220 6.08 -6.15 -3.75
C ILE A 220 5.63 -6.80 -5.04
N ILE A 221 6.55 -7.43 -5.77
CA ILE A 221 6.25 -8.13 -7.02
C ILE A 221 6.61 -9.60 -6.83
N PHE A 222 5.62 -10.47 -6.99
CA PHE A 222 5.79 -11.90 -7.17
C PHE A 222 5.66 -12.21 -8.65
N SER A 223 6.74 -12.71 -9.24
CA SER A 223 6.79 -13.11 -10.65
C SER A 223 7.76 -14.28 -10.77
N SER A 224 7.58 -15.10 -11.80
CA SER A 224 8.52 -16.17 -12.14
C SER A 224 9.78 -15.58 -12.76
N ASP A 225 10.94 -16.00 -12.30
CA ASP A 225 12.22 -15.67 -12.91
C ASP A 225 12.46 -16.48 -14.20
N ALA A 226 13.61 -16.29 -14.84
CA ALA A 226 14.01 -17.02 -16.04
C ALA A 226 14.12 -18.55 -15.86
N LYS A 227 14.14 -19.05 -14.62
CA LYS A 227 14.16 -20.48 -14.28
C LYS A 227 12.77 -21.01 -13.94
N GLY A 228 11.75 -20.15 -13.90
CA GLY A 228 10.38 -20.49 -13.53
C GLY A 228 10.12 -20.40 -12.02
N GLU A 229 11.12 -20.00 -11.22
CA GLU A 229 10.99 -19.90 -9.76
C GLU A 229 10.33 -18.57 -9.38
N VAL A 230 9.36 -18.62 -8.46
CA VAL A 230 8.69 -17.40 -8.00
C VAL A 230 9.42 -16.82 -6.80
N VAL A 231 9.75 -15.54 -6.89
CA VAL A 231 10.37 -14.79 -5.79
C VAL A 231 9.60 -13.50 -5.53
N GLY A 232 9.41 -13.17 -4.25
CA GLY A 232 8.83 -11.89 -3.83
C GLY A 232 9.90 -10.81 -3.73
N HIS A 233 10.02 -9.94 -4.75
CA HIS A 233 10.93 -8.79 -4.70
C HIS A 233 10.25 -7.57 -4.11
N TRP A 234 10.94 -6.93 -3.17
CA TRP A 234 10.45 -5.74 -2.48
C TRP A 234 11.14 -4.50 -3.02
N TYR A 235 10.34 -3.47 -3.31
CA TYR A 235 10.77 -2.18 -3.79
C TYR A 235 10.32 -1.06 -2.85
N GLY A 236 11.12 0.00 -2.75
CA GLY A 236 10.80 1.22 -2.01
C GLY A 236 11.16 2.45 -2.84
N TYR A 237 10.61 3.60 -2.45
CA TYR A 237 10.72 4.85 -3.20
C TYR A 237 10.23 4.76 -4.65
N VAL A 238 9.37 3.79 -4.97
CA VAL A 238 8.76 3.68 -6.29
C VAL A 238 7.91 4.92 -6.53
N VAL A 239 8.15 5.61 -7.64
CA VAL A 239 7.32 6.72 -8.14
C VAL A 239 6.53 6.28 -9.39
N PRO A 240 5.50 7.02 -9.83
CA PRO A 240 4.70 6.63 -11.00
C PRO A 240 5.53 6.40 -12.29
N ASP A 241 6.62 7.13 -12.48
CA ASP A 241 7.51 6.97 -13.64
C ASP A 241 8.33 5.68 -13.61
N ASP A 242 8.43 5.03 -12.44
CA ASP A 242 9.10 3.73 -12.30
C ASP A 242 8.21 2.55 -12.72
N VAL A 243 6.90 2.75 -12.78
CA VAL A 243 5.94 1.67 -13.06
C VAL A 243 6.20 0.99 -14.41
N PRO A 244 6.36 1.71 -15.54
CA PRO A 244 6.71 1.07 -16.81
C PRO A 244 8.03 0.29 -16.74
N VAL A 245 9.00 0.78 -15.95
CA VAL A 245 10.30 0.11 -15.78
C VAL A 245 10.13 -1.20 -15.01
N LEU A 246 9.32 -1.22 -13.95
CA LEU A 246 9.03 -2.44 -13.18
C LEU A 246 8.27 -3.47 -14.02
N LEU A 247 7.29 -3.04 -14.81
CA LEU A 247 6.56 -3.94 -15.72
C LEU A 247 7.48 -4.50 -16.80
N HIS A 248 8.32 -3.66 -17.42
CA HIS A 248 9.19 -4.10 -18.51
C HIS A 248 10.36 -4.94 -18.03
N LYS A 249 11.15 -4.44 -17.07
CA LYS A 249 12.38 -5.11 -16.61
C LYS A 249 12.07 -6.28 -15.69
N HIS A 250 11.32 -6.04 -14.61
CA HIS A 250 11.14 -7.10 -13.63
C HIS A 250 10.14 -8.14 -14.13
N ILE A 251 8.91 -7.73 -14.47
CA ILE A 251 7.89 -8.69 -14.90
C ILE A 251 8.19 -9.23 -16.31
N GLY A 252 8.61 -8.37 -17.25
CA GLY A 252 8.85 -8.78 -18.63
C GLY A 252 10.17 -9.51 -18.88
N GLN A 253 11.24 -9.20 -18.14
CA GLN A 253 12.59 -9.75 -18.37
C GLN A 253 13.15 -10.55 -17.18
N GLY A 254 12.47 -10.55 -16.03
CA GLY A 254 13.00 -11.15 -14.80
C GLY A 254 14.16 -10.36 -14.18
N GLU A 255 14.37 -9.11 -14.60
CA GLU A 255 15.48 -8.27 -14.13
C GLU A 255 15.08 -7.37 -12.96
N VAL A 256 15.81 -7.48 -11.84
CA VAL A 256 15.58 -6.63 -10.67
C VAL A 256 16.01 -5.18 -10.93
N VAL A 257 15.17 -4.23 -10.52
CA VAL A 257 15.50 -2.79 -10.56
C VAL A 257 16.26 -2.39 -9.29
N ASP A 258 17.59 -2.56 -9.29
CA ASP A 258 18.46 -2.43 -8.11
C ASP A 258 18.29 -1.13 -7.32
N ARG A 259 18.13 0.02 -8.02
CA ARG A 259 17.99 1.33 -7.36
C ARG A 259 16.76 1.44 -6.45
N LEU A 260 15.75 0.60 -6.68
CA LEU A 260 14.51 0.55 -5.90
C LEU A 260 14.48 -0.67 -4.95
N TRP A 261 15.41 -1.61 -5.09
CA TRP A 261 15.31 -2.93 -4.48
C TRP A 261 15.68 -2.91 -2.99
N ARG A 262 14.83 -3.55 -2.17
CA ARG A 262 14.93 -3.56 -0.71
C ARG A 262 15.33 -4.91 -0.13
N PHE A 263 14.92 -5.98 -0.81
CA PHE A 263 15.12 -7.35 -0.33
C PHE A 263 16.57 -7.80 -0.55
N MET A 264 17.03 -8.72 0.28
CA MET A 264 18.31 -9.39 0.10
C MET A 264 18.07 -10.89 0.31
N HIS A 265 18.08 -11.66 -0.77
CA HIS A 265 17.94 -13.12 -0.67
C HIS A 265 19.21 -13.70 -0.04
N PRO A 266 19.12 -14.57 0.98
CA PRO A 266 20.27 -15.34 1.45
C PRO A 266 20.74 -16.25 0.30
N GLY A 267 21.80 -15.86 -0.39
CA GLY A 267 22.32 -16.55 -1.59
C GLY A 267 22.57 -15.65 -2.80
N ALA A 268 22.01 -14.44 -2.85
CA ALA A 268 22.34 -13.47 -3.88
C ALA A 268 23.74 -12.87 -3.59
N GLN A 269 24.79 -13.43 -4.17
CA GLN A 269 26.04 -12.71 -4.31
C GLN A 269 25.77 -11.51 -5.23
N VAL A 270 25.88 -10.29 -4.67
CA VAL A 270 25.82 -9.06 -5.45
C VAL A 270 27.02 -9.06 -6.40
N GLY A 271 26.78 -9.40 -7.66
CA GLY A 271 27.74 -9.23 -8.73
C GLY A 271 27.93 -7.75 -9.02
N TYR A 272 28.81 -7.09 -8.27
CA TYR A 272 29.31 -5.77 -8.67
C TYR A 272 30.15 -5.96 -9.94
N SER A 273 29.55 -5.74 -11.11
CA SER A 273 30.31 -5.43 -12.32
C SER A 273 30.92 -4.06 -12.13
N THR A 274 32.13 -4.01 -11.58
CA THR A 274 33.01 -2.85 -11.68
C THR A 274 33.49 -2.78 -13.13
N ALA A 275 32.72 -2.11 -13.98
CA ALA A 275 33.23 -1.66 -15.28
C ALA A 275 34.43 -0.74 -15.00
N GLY A 276 35.57 -1.12 -15.58
CA GLY A 276 36.89 -0.66 -15.18
C GLY A 276 37.12 0.84 -15.27
N ALA A 277 37.81 1.36 -14.26
CA ALA A 277 38.61 2.56 -14.41
C ALA A 277 39.72 2.28 -15.43
N GLN A 278 39.55 2.76 -16.67
CA GLN A 278 40.67 2.90 -17.59
C GLN A 278 41.45 4.15 -17.18
N THR A 279 42.62 3.90 -16.59
CA THR A 279 43.72 4.85 -16.54
C THR A 279 44.34 4.98 -17.93
N THR A 280 44.37 6.21 -18.44
CA THR A 280 45.44 6.72 -19.33
C THR A 280 45.81 8.11 -18.84
#